data_AF-A0A699YMD3-F1
#
_entry.id   AF-A0A699YMD3-F1
#
_cell.length_a   1.000
_cell.length_b   1.000
_cell.length_c   1.000
_cell.angle_alpha   90.00
_cell.angle_beta   90.00
_cell.angle_gamma   90.00
#
_symmetry.space_group_name_H-M   'P 1'
#
loop_
_entity.id
_entity.type
_entity.pdbx_description
1 polymer ?
#
loop_
_entity_poly.entity_id
_entity_poly.type
_entity_poly.pdbx_seq_one_letter_code
_entity_poly.pdbx_strand_id
1 'polypeptide(L)'
;MPPPPPPGPPGPPDRPHEGWRQPGPDDGPRGRGHDHGAGPRHSGRGHRGGAGDDGVPRGKGGKEVWGRQEEQGGAPPPAVVVQPVMELSGKLAAETNKVGGVVLKHQPPAEASKPDKKWRLYVFKGEALVDGEPLNDHYLFGREQKVVDVLCAHPSISKQHAVVQFRLTTKPGPDGLDQSAIRPYLMDLGTVNGTFLNGDQLEAQRYYELLPQDVIRFAQSTREYVLLHEELTGRGK
;
A
#
# COMPACT_ATOMS: atom_id res chain seq x y z
N MET A 1 40.45 -23.99 -32.73
CA MET A 1 40.83 -23.66 -31.34
C MET A 1 40.33 -22.25 -31.04
N PRO A 2 39.47 -22.04 -30.03
CA PRO A 2 39.01 -20.70 -29.67
C PRO A 2 40.14 -19.90 -28.98
N PRO A 3 40.18 -18.56 -29.12
CA PRO A 3 41.18 -17.72 -28.47
C PRO A 3 40.98 -17.65 -26.95
N PRO A 4 42.06 -17.42 -26.17
CA PRO A 4 41.95 -17.32 -24.72
C PRO A 4 41.21 -16.04 -24.29
N PRO A 5 40.51 -16.07 -23.15
CA PRO A 5 39.79 -14.92 -22.64
C PRO A 5 40.74 -13.80 -22.16
N PRO A 6 40.30 -12.53 -22.18
CA PRO A 6 41.10 -11.40 -21.71
C PRO A 6 41.27 -11.41 -20.18
N PRO A 7 42.36 -10.81 -19.66
CA PRO A 7 42.60 -10.72 -18.22
C PRO A 7 41.57 -9.83 -17.53
N GLY A 8 41.17 -10.24 -16.33
CA GLY A 8 40.21 -9.51 -15.48
C GLY A 8 40.76 -8.18 -14.94
N PRO A 9 39.89 -7.29 -14.46
CA PRO A 9 40.29 -5.99 -13.93
C PRO A 9 41.07 -6.11 -12.61
N PRO A 10 41.98 -5.15 -12.32
CA PRO A 10 42.73 -5.14 -11.07
C PRO A 10 41.81 -4.93 -9.86
N GLY A 11 42.10 -5.67 -8.78
CA GLY A 11 41.39 -5.56 -7.50
C GLY A 11 41.57 -4.19 -6.83
N PRO A 12 40.65 -3.82 -5.92
CA PRO A 12 40.69 -2.54 -5.23
C PRO A 12 41.91 -2.44 -4.29
N PRO A 13 42.46 -1.23 -4.07
CA PRO A 13 43.58 -1.02 -3.16
C PRO A 13 43.17 -1.19 -1.68
N ASP A 14 44.06 -1.81 -0.91
CA ASP A 14 43.93 -1.97 0.54
C ASP A 14 43.82 -0.61 1.24
N ARG A 15 42.74 -0.43 2.02
CA ARG A 15 42.56 0.74 2.89
C ARG A 15 43.23 0.50 4.24
N PRO A 16 43.95 1.47 4.80
CA PRO A 16 44.51 1.36 6.14
C PRO A 16 43.42 1.47 7.22
N HIS A 17 43.57 0.67 8.28
CA HIS A 17 42.74 0.66 9.47
C HIS A 17 42.89 1.98 10.26
N GLU A 18 41.85 2.82 10.29
CA GLU A 18 41.72 3.90 11.25
C GLU A 18 40.99 3.40 12.50
N GLY A 19 41.66 3.53 13.65
CA GLY A 19 41.20 3.06 14.95
C GLY A 19 40.10 3.94 15.54
N TRP A 20 38.97 3.31 15.86
CA TRP A 20 37.91 3.90 16.64
C TRP A 20 38.34 4.02 18.11
N ARG A 21 38.69 5.25 18.53
CA ARG A 21 38.82 5.63 19.94
C ARG A 21 37.44 5.65 20.60
N GLN A 22 37.30 4.96 21.73
CA GLN A 22 36.14 5.06 22.63
C GLN A 22 36.26 6.30 23.54
N PRO A 23 35.17 7.05 23.81
CA PRO A 23 35.12 7.99 24.92
C PRO A 23 34.49 7.33 26.16
N GLY A 24 35.16 7.48 27.32
CA GLY A 24 34.68 7.04 28.63
C GLY A 24 33.63 7.99 29.26
N PRO A 25 33.10 7.64 30.44
CA PRO A 25 31.95 8.30 31.08
C PRO A 25 32.35 9.42 32.06
N ASP A 26 31.31 10.11 32.53
CA ASP A 26 31.23 11.09 33.63
C ASP A 26 31.45 12.58 33.30
N ASP A 27 30.36 13.36 33.37
CA ASP A 27 30.06 14.24 34.52
C ASP A 27 28.89 15.20 34.19
N GLY A 28 27.80 15.14 34.98
CA GLY A 28 26.81 16.24 35.07
C GLY A 28 27.41 17.47 35.78
N PRO A 29 26.67 18.56 36.13
CA PRO A 29 25.29 18.49 36.62
C PRO A 29 24.41 19.79 36.45
N ARG A 30 23.19 19.76 37.04
CA ARG A 30 22.33 20.90 37.51
C ARG A 30 21.73 21.81 36.42
N GLY A 31 20.41 22.03 36.30
CA GLY A 31 19.37 22.17 37.31
C GLY A 31 19.18 23.65 37.69
N ARG A 32 18.17 24.33 37.12
CA ARG A 32 17.46 25.48 37.70
C ARG A 32 16.26 25.88 36.82
N GLY A 33 15.07 25.82 37.40
CA GLY A 33 13.87 26.44 36.82
C GLY A 33 13.84 27.95 37.05
N HIS A 34 12.90 28.62 36.40
CA HIS A 34 12.04 29.62 37.04
C HIS A 34 10.82 29.96 36.16
N ASP A 35 9.74 30.18 36.89
CA ASP A 35 8.39 30.54 36.48
C ASP A 35 8.27 32.08 36.31
N HIS A 36 7.09 32.49 35.83
CA HIS A 36 6.47 33.82 35.91
C HIS A 36 6.66 34.80 34.73
N GLY A 37 5.53 35.36 34.27
CA GLY A 37 5.48 36.81 34.01
C GLY A 37 4.64 37.30 32.83
N ALA A 38 3.35 37.50 33.09
CA ALA A 38 2.37 38.39 32.45
C ALA A 38 2.85 39.58 31.57
N GLY A 39 2.13 39.78 30.45
CA GLY A 39 1.37 41.02 30.20
C GLY A 39 2.07 42.25 29.58
N PRO A 40 1.30 43.21 29.00
CA PRO A 40 1.65 43.83 27.72
C PRO A 40 1.72 45.38 27.71
N ARG A 41 2.03 45.94 26.51
CA ARG A 41 1.77 47.32 25.98
C ARG A 41 2.93 48.32 26.09
N HIS A 42 3.30 49.03 25.00
CA HIS A 42 2.71 50.32 24.58
C HIS A 42 3.47 50.98 23.40
N SER A 43 2.78 51.95 22.78
CA SER A 43 3.21 53.05 21.90
C SER A 43 3.41 52.72 20.41
N GLY A 44 2.74 53.34 19.44
CA GLY A 44 1.95 54.58 19.43
C GLY A 44 2.75 55.72 18.78
N ARG A 45 2.44 56.04 17.52
CA ARG A 45 2.81 57.32 16.91
C ARG A 45 1.71 57.77 15.97
N GLY A 46 0.94 58.77 16.41
CA GLY A 46 -0.02 59.49 15.59
C GLY A 46 0.63 60.65 14.84
N HIS A 47 -0.09 61.16 13.83
CA HIS A 47 0.01 62.53 13.35
C HIS A 47 -1.40 63.11 13.15
N ARG A 48 -1.63 64.25 13.81
CA ARG A 48 -2.73 65.25 13.69
C ARG A 48 -2.70 65.88 12.28
N GLY A 49 -3.72 66.55 11.74
CA GLY A 49 -5.01 67.03 12.24
C GLY A 49 -5.58 68.13 11.31
N GLY A 50 -6.71 68.74 11.71
CA GLY A 50 -7.35 69.96 11.16
C GLY A 50 -8.50 69.67 10.17
N ALA A 51 -9.81 69.94 10.37
CA ALA A 51 -10.65 70.95 11.06
C ALA A 51 -11.17 72.09 10.13
N GLY A 52 -12.49 72.32 10.16
CA GLY A 52 -13.26 73.44 9.54
C GLY A 52 -14.33 72.92 8.54
N ASP A 53 -15.61 72.73 8.88
CA ASP A 53 -16.72 73.65 9.22
C ASP A 53 -17.47 74.22 7.99
N ASP A 54 -18.77 74.50 8.18
CA ASP A 54 -19.73 75.26 7.35
C ASP A 54 -20.75 74.52 6.45
N GLY A 55 -22.02 74.57 6.86
CA GLY A 55 -23.13 74.92 5.96
C GLY A 55 -24.22 73.86 5.66
N VAL A 56 -25.38 73.96 6.33
CA VAL A 56 -26.70 73.43 5.91
C VAL A 56 -27.54 74.67 5.54
N PRO A 57 -28.55 74.72 4.61
CA PRO A 57 -29.54 73.67 4.31
C PRO A 57 -30.21 73.65 2.89
N ARG A 58 -31.14 72.68 2.71
CA ARG A 58 -32.47 72.78 2.01
C ARG A 58 -32.57 72.55 0.47
N GLY A 59 -33.40 71.56 0.10
CA GLY A 59 -34.45 71.76 -0.94
C GLY A 59 -34.48 70.89 -2.22
N LYS A 60 -35.51 70.03 -2.30
CA LYS A 60 -36.33 69.62 -3.47
C LYS A 60 -35.68 69.15 -4.80
N GLY A 61 -35.90 67.87 -5.10
CA GLY A 61 -36.67 67.38 -6.27
C GLY A 61 -36.09 67.54 -7.68
N GLY A 62 -35.78 66.42 -8.34
CA GLY A 62 -35.58 66.34 -9.80
C GLY A 62 -35.24 64.92 -10.25
N LYS A 63 -36.05 64.37 -11.15
CA LYS A 63 -35.88 63.04 -11.76
C LYS A 63 -34.87 63.11 -12.89
N GLU A 64 -33.93 62.18 -12.96
CA GLU A 64 -33.23 61.85 -14.21
C GLU A 64 -33.17 60.33 -14.41
N VAL A 65 -33.63 59.93 -15.59
CA VAL A 65 -33.85 58.58 -16.08
C VAL A 65 -32.54 58.03 -16.65
N TRP A 66 -32.19 56.78 -16.33
CA TRP A 66 -31.22 56.00 -17.10
C TRP A 66 -31.91 54.81 -17.78
N GLY A 67 -31.65 54.68 -19.07
CA GLY A 67 -32.42 53.90 -20.04
C GLY A 67 -32.25 52.39 -19.96
N ARG A 68 -33.29 51.72 -20.46
CA ARG A 68 -33.40 50.29 -20.74
C ARG A 68 -32.62 49.94 -22.02
N GLN A 69 -31.84 48.85 -21.96
CA GLN A 69 -31.73 47.93 -23.09
C GLN A 69 -31.68 46.49 -22.54
N GLU A 70 -32.76 45.75 -22.77
CA GLU A 70 -32.81 44.29 -22.68
C GLU A 70 -32.33 43.70 -24.01
N GLU A 71 -31.47 42.69 -23.97
CA GLU A 71 -31.81 41.29 -24.26
C GLU A 71 -30.52 40.49 -24.52
N GLN A 72 -30.31 39.40 -23.78
CA GLN A 72 -30.47 38.04 -24.31
C GLN A 72 -30.17 37.01 -23.21
N GLY A 73 -31.15 36.16 -22.96
CA GLY A 73 -31.17 35.21 -21.87
C GLY A 73 -30.16 34.07 -22.04
N GLY A 74 -29.44 33.78 -20.96
CA GLY A 74 -28.82 32.50 -20.70
C GLY A 74 -29.50 31.87 -19.49
N ALA A 75 -30.13 30.71 -19.68
CA ALA A 75 -30.73 29.94 -18.60
C ALA A 75 -29.70 29.66 -17.47
N PRO A 76 -30.11 29.63 -16.19
CA PRO A 76 -29.21 29.18 -15.12
C PRO A 76 -28.75 27.74 -15.41
N PRO A 77 -27.48 27.38 -15.13
CA PRO A 77 -27.01 26.02 -15.33
C PRO A 77 -27.90 25.05 -14.53
N PRO A 78 -28.30 23.90 -15.11
CA PRO A 78 -29.19 22.98 -14.43
C PRO A 78 -28.55 22.55 -13.11
N ALA A 79 -29.32 22.70 -12.03
CA ALA A 79 -28.94 22.17 -10.72
C ALA A 79 -28.60 20.69 -10.89
N VAL A 80 -27.34 20.34 -10.67
CA VAL A 80 -26.89 18.95 -10.66
C VAL A 80 -27.68 18.28 -9.55
N VAL A 81 -28.65 17.47 -9.93
CA VAL A 81 -29.33 16.56 -9.01
C VAL A 81 -28.22 15.64 -8.50
N VAL A 82 -27.74 15.92 -7.29
CA VAL A 82 -26.83 15.03 -6.57
C VAL A 82 -27.67 13.80 -6.25
N GLN A 83 -27.68 12.86 -7.18
CA GLN A 83 -28.24 11.55 -6.92
C GLN A 83 -27.47 10.99 -5.71
N PRO A 84 -28.17 10.51 -4.68
CA PRO A 84 -27.49 9.91 -3.54
C PRO A 84 -26.67 8.71 -4.06
N VAL A 85 -25.35 8.89 -4.09
CA VAL A 85 -24.40 7.82 -4.38
C VAL A 85 -24.45 6.89 -3.17
N MET A 86 -25.18 5.80 -3.32
CA MET A 86 -25.19 4.65 -2.40
C MET A 86 -24.02 3.70 -2.69
N GLU A 87 -22.95 4.17 -3.32
CA GLU A 87 -21.69 3.44 -3.33
C GLU A 87 -21.08 3.53 -1.93
N LEU A 88 -20.63 2.40 -1.40
CA LEU A 88 -19.96 2.31 -0.11
C LEU A 88 -18.81 3.33 -0.08
N SER A 89 -18.98 4.40 0.71
CA SER A 89 -17.97 5.43 0.88
C SER A 89 -16.65 4.77 1.32
N GLY A 90 -15.69 4.70 0.39
CA GLY A 90 -14.39 4.03 0.58
C GLY A 90 -13.55 4.57 1.75
N LYS A 91 -14.03 5.60 2.44
CA LYS A 91 -13.44 6.11 3.70
C LYS A 91 -13.58 5.12 4.86
N LEU A 92 -14.70 4.39 4.97
CA LEU A 92 -14.90 3.42 6.05
C LEU A 92 -14.01 2.18 5.88
N ALA A 93 -13.95 1.62 4.67
CA ALA A 93 -13.06 0.50 4.36
C ALA A 93 -11.58 0.87 4.55
N ALA A 94 -11.22 2.12 4.25
CA ALA A 94 -9.88 2.63 4.50
C ALA A 94 -9.58 2.76 6.00
N GLU A 95 -10.54 3.09 6.87
CA GLU A 95 -10.28 3.27 8.30
C GLU A 95 -10.11 1.96 9.07
N THR A 96 -10.77 0.87 8.65
CA THR A 96 -10.72 -0.41 9.36
C THR A 96 -9.53 -1.29 8.97
N ASN A 97 -8.94 -1.11 7.77
CA ASN A 97 -7.95 -2.05 7.21
C ASN A 97 -6.60 -1.40 6.85
N LYS A 98 -6.01 -0.62 7.76
CA LYS A 98 -4.66 -0.07 7.54
C LYS A 98 -3.60 -0.88 8.29
N VAL A 99 -2.59 -1.34 7.55
CA VAL A 99 -1.34 -1.85 8.12
C VAL A 99 -0.22 -0.91 7.68
N GLY A 100 0.56 -0.39 8.64
CA GLY A 100 1.66 0.53 8.33
C GLY A 100 1.23 1.81 7.56
N GLY A 101 -0.03 2.23 7.70
CA GLY A 101 -0.61 3.39 7.00
C GLY A 101 -1.09 3.11 5.57
N VAL A 102 -0.98 1.88 5.10
CA VAL A 102 -1.43 1.43 3.76
C VAL A 102 -2.72 0.62 3.93
N VAL A 103 -3.70 0.88 3.07
CA VAL A 103 -4.97 0.15 3.06
C VAL A 103 -4.76 -1.22 2.42
N LEU A 104 -5.12 -2.29 3.12
CA LEU A 104 -5.11 -3.66 2.57
C LEU A 104 -6.29 -3.84 1.61
N LYS A 105 -6.02 -4.41 0.44
CA LYS A 105 -7.05 -4.73 -0.57
C LYS A 105 -7.85 -5.99 -0.24
N HIS A 106 -7.30 -6.86 0.59
CA HIS A 106 -7.86 -8.16 0.90
C HIS A 106 -8.00 -8.32 2.41
N GLN A 107 -9.08 -8.99 2.81
CA GLN A 107 -9.28 -9.46 4.16
C GLN A 107 -9.52 -10.98 4.10
N PRO A 108 -8.98 -11.75 5.07
CA PRO A 108 -9.28 -13.17 5.16
C PRO A 108 -10.80 -13.42 5.19
N PRO A 109 -11.31 -14.37 4.39
CA PRO A 109 -12.73 -14.68 4.37
C PRO A 109 -13.16 -15.42 5.65
N ALA A 110 -14.47 -15.59 5.87
CA ALA A 110 -15.00 -16.24 7.08
C ALA A 110 -14.54 -17.71 7.22
N GLU A 111 -14.31 -18.37 6.09
CA GLU A 111 -13.77 -19.73 6.01
C GLU A 111 -12.24 -19.80 6.10
N ALA A 112 -11.54 -18.69 6.36
CA ALA A 112 -10.10 -18.70 6.60
C ALA A 112 -9.76 -19.57 7.80
N SER A 113 -8.80 -20.48 7.62
CA SER A 113 -8.35 -21.39 8.69
C SER A 113 -6.86 -21.61 8.59
N LYS A 114 -6.21 -21.91 9.73
CA LYS A 114 -4.79 -22.27 9.75
C LYS A 114 -4.60 -23.66 9.14
N PRO A 115 -3.53 -23.90 8.36
CA PRO A 115 -3.28 -25.19 7.75
C PRO A 115 -3.04 -26.24 8.82
N ASP A 116 -3.55 -27.44 8.52
CA ASP A 116 -3.30 -28.68 9.26
C ASP A 116 -1.94 -29.30 8.91
N LYS A 117 -1.47 -29.07 7.68
CA LYS A 117 -0.17 -29.52 7.15
C LYS A 117 0.87 -28.41 7.21
N LYS A 118 2.14 -28.79 7.25
CA LYS A 118 3.25 -27.85 7.11
C LYS A 118 3.54 -27.59 5.63
N TRP A 119 3.09 -26.43 5.17
CA TRP A 119 3.31 -25.95 3.82
C TRP A 119 4.56 -25.10 3.75
N ARG A 120 5.25 -25.12 2.61
CA ARG A 120 6.45 -24.34 2.34
C ARG A 120 6.44 -23.84 0.90
N LEU A 121 6.80 -22.57 0.74
CA LEU A 121 6.91 -21.90 -0.55
C LEU A 121 8.37 -21.89 -0.95
N TYR A 122 8.68 -22.55 -2.05
CA TYR A 122 10.02 -22.54 -2.63
C TYR A 122 10.07 -21.50 -3.74
N VAL A 123 11.05 -20.60 -3.67
CA VAL A 123 11.22 -19.53 -4.65
C VAL A 123 12.41 -19.87 -5.53
N PHE A 124 12.16 -20.03 -6.83
CA PHE A 124 13.19 -20.30 -7.83
C PHE A 124 13.43 -19.05 -8.68
N LYS A 125 14.68 -18.88 -9.13
CA LYS A 125 15.05 -17.91 -10.17
C LYS A 125 15.84 -18.65 -11.24
N GLY A 126 15.17 -19.05 -12.31
CA GLY A 126 15.70 -20.07 -13.21
C GLY A 126 15.86 -21.39 -12.43
N GLU A 127 17.02 -22.04 -12.54
CA GLU A 127 17.28 -23.32 -11.89
C GLU A 127 17.75 -23.19 -10.42
N ALA A 128 18.03 -21.97 -9.95
CA ALA A 128 18.54 -21.75 -8.60
C ALA A 128 17.38 -21.56 -7.59
N LEU A 129 17.40 -22.37 -6.53
CA LEU A 129 16.57 -22.13 -5.35
C LEU A 129 17.10 -20.91 -4.59
N VAL A 130 16.25 -19.89 -4.48
CA VAL A 130 16.58 -18.61 -3.82
C VAL A 130 16.14 -18.65 -2.36
N ASP A 131 14.94 -19.15 -2.09
CA ASP A 131 14.32 -19.08 -0.77
C ASP A 131 13.32 -20.21 -0.51
N GLY A 132 13.03 -20.48 0.75
CA GLY A 132 12.15 -21.55 1.20
C GLY A 132 11.43 -21.16 2.49
N GLU A 133 10.33 -20.43 2.38
CA GLU A 133 9.62 -19.87 3.52
C GLU A 133 8.43 -20.77 3.94
N PRO A 134 8.25 -21.08 5.23
CA PRO A 134 7.09 -21.82 5.69
C PRO A 134 5.83 -20.98 5.53
N LEU A 135 4.72 -21.59 5.08
CA LEU A 135 3.41 -20.96 5.10
C LEU A 135 2.62 -21.34 6.35
N ASN A 136 2.16 -20.32 7.07
CA ASN A 136 1.20 -20.41 8.16
C ASN A 136 -0.22 -20.15 7.64
N ASP A 137 -0.81 -18.98 7.81
CA ASP A 137 -2.25 -18.73 7.62
C ASP A 137 -2.63 -18.04 6.30
N HIS A 138 -1.97 -16.94 5.97
CA HIS A 138 -2.18 -16.18 4.74
C HIS A 138 -0.91 -15.41 4.36
N TYR A 139 -0.70 -15.19 3.07
CA TYR A 139 0.50 -14.52 2.55
C TYR A 139 0.12 -13.55 1.45
N LEU A 140 0.52 -12.30 1.61
CA LEU A 140 0.37 -11.24 0.63
C LEU A 140 1.67 -11.07 -0.17
N PHE A 141 1.55 -11.21 -1.49
CA PHE A 141 2.63 -11.04 -2.45
C PHE A 141 2.57 -9.65 -3.07
N GLY A 142 3.71 -8.99 -3.21
CA GLY A 142 3.78 -7.73 -3.95
C GLY A 142 5.07 -6.97 -3.69
N ARG A 143 5.10 -5.70 -4.11
CA ARG A 143 6.27 -4.82 -3.97
C ARG A 143 6.27 -3.95 -2.70
N GLU A 144 5.13 -3.81 -2.03
CA GLU A 144 4.99 -2.84 -0.94
C GLU A 144 5.44 -3.43 0.39
N GLN A 145 6.74 -3.29 0.69
CA GLN A 145 7.40 -3.86 1.87
C GLN A 145 6.72 -3.57 3.21
N LYS A 146 5.92 -2.49 3.31
CA LYS A 146 5.19 -2.15 4.54
C LYS A 146 4.05 -3.11 4.88
N VAL A 147 3.52 -3.83 3.89
CA VAL A 147 2.33 -4.67 4.06
C VAL A 147 2.46 -6.09 3.52
N VAL A 148 3.39 -6.33 2.60
CA VAL A 148 3.53 -7.66 1.97
C VAL A 148 4.35 -8.59 2.86
N ASP A 149 3.94 -9.85 2.91
CA ASP A 149 4.67 -10.92 3.60
C ASP A 149 5.82 -11.44 2.72
N VAL A 150 5.56 -11.55 1.40
CA VAL A 150 6.57 -11.99 0.42
C VAL A 150 6.89 -10.85 -0.54
N LEU A 151 8.06 -10.25 -0.34
CA LEU A 151 8.54 -9.16 -1.18
C LEU A 151 8.96 -9.64 -2.57
N CYS A 152 8.28 -9.12 -3.58
CA CYS A 152 8.50 -9.45 -4.98
C CYS A 152 9.15 -8.26 -5.72
N ALA A 153 10.46 -8.31 -5.89
CA ALA A 153 11.25 -7.22 -6.46
C ALA A 153 11.25 -7.21 -8.01
N HIS A 154 10.09 -6.99 -8.63
CA HIS A 154 9.98 -6.78 -10.08
C HIS A 154 9.11 -5.54 -10.41
N PRO A 155 9.48 -4.69 -11.38
CA PRO A 155 8.70 -3.48 -11.74
C PRO A 155 7.28 -3.77 -12.23
N SER A 156 7.06 -4.90 -12.90
CA SER A 156 5.72 -5.26 -13.40
C SER A 156 4.78 -5.82 -12.33
N ILE A 157 5.27 -6.12 -11.13
CA ILE A 157 4.43 -6.65 -10.05
C ILE A 157 3.69 -5.49 -9.38
N SER A 158 2.49 -5.73 -8.85
CA SER A 158 1.72 -4.70 -8.15
C SER A 158 2.23 -4.49 -6.72
N LYS A 159 1.86 -3.37 -6.09
CA LYS A 159 2.14 -3.12 -4.67
C LYS A 159 1.63 -4.24 -3.76
N GLN A 160 0.35 -4.56 -3.93
CA GLN A 160 -0.32 -5.76 -3.44
C GLN A 160 -0.82 -6.49 -4.69
N HIS A 161 -0.31 -7.69 -4.93
CA HIS A 161 -0.44 -8.40 -6.20
C HIS A 161 -1.34 -9.62 -6.10
N ALA A 162 -1.00 -10.58 -5.25
CA ALA A 162 -1.78 -11.78 -5.06
C ALA A 162 -1.76 -12.20 -3.60
N VAL A 163 -2.69 -13.07 -3.21
CA VAL A 163 -2.76 -13.64 -1.86
C VAL A 163 -2.83 -15.15 -1.97
N VAL A 164 -2.10 -15.83 -1.09
CA VAL A 164 -2.36 -17.22 -0.75
C VAL A 164 -3.12 -17.24 0.58
N GLN A 165 -4.28 -17.89 0.61
CA GLN A 165 -5.14 -18.01 1.79
C GLN A 165 -5.52 -19.46 2.01
N PHE A 166 -5.25 -19.99 3.21
CA PHE A 166 -5.79 -21.28 3.61
C PHE A 166 -7.26 -21.17 4.00
N ARG A 167 -8.09 -22.06 3.46
CA ARG A 167 -9.56 -22.05 3.65
C ARG A 167 -10.06 -23.45 4.00
N LEU A 168 -10.96 -23.53 4.98
CA LEU A 168 -11.73 -24.74 5.24
C LEU A 168 -12.81 -24.87 4.16
N THR A 169 -12.70 -25.91 3.33
CA THR A 169 -13.63 -26.13 2.22
C THR A 169 -14.19 -27.55 2.26
N THR A 170 -15.50 -27.65 2.03
CA THR A 170 -16.21 -28.93 1.93
C THR A 170 -16.36 -29.27 0.46
N LYS A 171 -15.91 -30.47 0.07
CA LYS A 171 -16.08 -31.00 -1.28
C LYS A 171 -16.67 -32.40 -1.22
N PRO A 172 -17.48 -32.82 -2.20
CA PRO A 172 -17.91 -34.20 -2.32
C PRO A 172 -16.68 -35.11 -2.44
N GLY A 173 -16.57 -36.07 -1.53
CA GLY A 173 -15.57 -37.11 -1.58
C GLY A 173 -15.89 -38.15 -2.67
N PRO A 174 -14.93 -39.04 -2.98
CA PRO A 174 -15.14 -40.14 -3.93
C PRO A 174 -16.28 -41.07 -3.51
N ASP A 175 -16.55 -41.17 -2.20
CA ASP A 175 -17.62 -42.01 -1.64
C ASP A 175 -18.99 -41.32 -1.64
N GLY A 176 -19.10 -40.13 -2.24
CA GLY A 176 -20.30 -39.29 -2.24
C GLY A 176 -20.58 -38.57 -0.91
N LEU A 177 -19.77 -38.81 0.12
CA LEU A 177 -19.81 -38.10 1.40
C LEU A 177 -18.99 -36.83 1.33
N ASP A 178 -19.51 -35.75 1.92
CA ASP A 178 -18.82 -34.49 2.03
C ASP A 178 -17.55 -34.60 2.89
N GLN A 179 -16.43 -34.13 2.33
CA GLN A 179 -15.14 -34.09 3.00
C GLN A 179 -14.70 -32.63 3.17
N SER A 180 -14.65 -32.21 4.43
CA SER A 180 -14.07 -30.93 4.83
C SER A 180 -12.56 -31.06 4.95
N ALA A 181 -11.81 -30.19 4.28
CA ALA A 181 -10.36 -30.11 4.47
C ALA A 181 -9.89 -28.66 4.31
N ILE A 182 -8.73 -28.37 4.89
CA ILE A 182 -8.08 -27.07 4.80
C ILE A 182 -7.20 -27.08 3.56
N ARG A 183 -7.46 -26.17 2.62
CA ARG A 183 -6.78 -26.13 1.32
C ARG A 183 -6.25 -24.73 1.04
N PRO A 184 -5.03 -24.60 0.47
CA PRO A 184 -4.51 -23.31 0.02
C PRO A 184 -5.24 -22.84 -1.23
N TYR A 185 -5.56 -21.55 -1.28
CA TYR A 185 -6.12 -20.89 -2.45
C TYR A 185 -5.30 -19.67 -2.83
N LEU A 186 -5.06 -19.48 -4.12
CA LEU A 186 -4.44 -18.31 -4.71
C LEU A 186 -5.51 -17.37 -5.28
N MET A 187 -5.34 -16.07 -5.09
CA MET A 187 -6.18 -15.04 -5.69
C MET A 187 -5.32 -13.88 -6.19
N ASP A 188 -5.54 -13.45 -7.44
CA ASP A 188 -5.02 -12.19 -7.96
C ASP A 188 -5.87 -10.99 -7.47
N LEU A 189 -5.23 -9.92 -7.01
CA LEU A 189 -5.90 -8.74 -6.42
C LEU A 189 -6.26 -7.65 -7.44
N GLY A 190 -6.64 -8.05 -8.67
CA GLY A 190 -6.98 -7.14 -9.76
C GLY A 190 -5.74 -6.44 -10.29
N THR A 191 -4.71 -7.21 -10.61
CA THR A 191 -3.41 -6.68 -11.05
C THR A 191 -3.37 -6.48 -12.55
N VAL A 192 -2.59 -5.49 -12.99
CA VAL A 192 -2.50 -5.13 -14.42
C VAL A 192 -1.85 -6.24 -15.25
N ASN A 193 -0.82 -6.89 -14.70
CA ASN A 193 -0.03 -7.88 -15.42
C ASN A 193 -0.40 -9.33 -15.09
N GLY A 194 -1.39 -9.52 -14.21
CA GLY A 194 -1.93 -10.82 -13.84
C GLY A 194 -1.00 -11.70 -13.00
N THR A 195 -1.60 -12.78 -12.50
CA THR A 195 -0.95 -13.89 -11.84
C THR A 195 -1.16 -15.15 -12.69
N PHE A 196 -0.13 -15.98 -12.79
CA PHE A 196 -0.15 -17.21 -13.57
C PHE A 196 0.03 -18.43 -12.67
N LEU A 197 -0.75 -19.46 -12.90
CA LEU A 197 -0.70 -20.76 -12.24
C LEU A 197 -0.44 -21.83 -13.30
N ASN A 198 0.67 -22.56 -13.18
CA ASN A 198 1.09 -23.59 -14.14
C ASN A 198 1.16 -23.09 -15.61
N GLY A 199 1.43 -21.80 -15.80
CA GLY A 199 1.50 -21.15 -17.11
C GLY A 199 0.21 -20.43 -17.53
N ASP A 200 -0.93 -20.78 -16.95
CA ASP A 200 -2.23 -20.20 -17.28
C ASP A 200 -2.53 -18.96 -16.43
N GLN A 201 -3.07 -17.91 -17.04
CA GLN A 201 -3.42 -16.68 -16.33
C GLN A 201 -4.73 -16.85 -15.56
N LEU A 202 -4.72 -16.45 -14.29
CA LEU A 202 -5.90 -16.48 -13.42
C LEU A 202 -6.85 -15.32 -13.69
N GLU A 203 -8.15 -15.55 -13.46
CA GLU A 203 -9.13 -14.46 -13.37
C GLU A 203 -8.86 -13.62 -12.11
N ALA A 204 -8.98 -12.30 -12.24
CA ALA A 204 -8.84 -11.39 -11.12
C ALA A 204 -9.93 -11.61 -10.06
N GLN A 205 -9.56 -11.43 -8.79
CA GLN A 205 -10.46 -11.48 -7.62
C GLN A 205 -11.22 -12.79 -7.45
N ARG A 206 -10.66 -13.90 -7.96
CA ARG A 206 -11.21 -15.24 -7.81
C ARG A 206 -10.21 -16.16 -7.12
N TYR A 207 -10.72 -17.01 -6.22
CA TYR A 207 -9.90 -18.03 -5.56
C TYR A 207 -9.74 -19.27 -6.44
N TYR A 208 -8.50 -19.65 -6.67
CA TYR A 208 -8.09 -20.90 -7.32
C TYR A 208 -7.40 -21.77 -6.31
N GLU A 209 -7.80 -23.04 -6.21
CA GLU A 209 -7.16 -23.98 -5.30
C GLU A 209 -5.74 -24.26 -5.79
N LEU A 210 -4.78 -24.20 -4.86
CA LEU A 210 -3.42 -24.61 -5.12
C LEU A 210 -3.24 -26.08 -4.74
N LEU A 211 -2.67 -26.84 -5.66
CA LEU A 211 -2.22 -28.19 -5.42
C LEU A 211 -0.71 -28.20 -5.12
N PRO A 212 -0.21 -29.23 -4.43
CA PRO A 212 1.21 -29.40 -4.26
C PRO A 212 1.92 -29.51 -5.62
N GLN A 213 3.11 -28.93 -5.72
CA GLN A 213 3.93 -28.81 -6.94
C GLN A 213 3.42 -27.80 -7.98
N ASP A 214 2.29 -27.13 -7.73
CA ASP A 214 1.86 -26.04 -8.59
C ASP A 214 2.91 -24.92 -8.63
N VAL A 215 3.09 -24.36 -9.83
CA VAL A 215 4.03 -23.29 -10.12
C VAL A 215 3.28 -21.99 -10.28
N ILE A 216 3.59 -21.02 -9.42
CA ILE A 216 3.00 -19.68 -9.44
C ILE A 216 4.04 -18.71 -10.03
N ARG A 217 3.59 -17.85 -10.93
CA ARG A 217 4.42 -16.77 -11.50
C ARG A 217 3.64 -15.45 -11.47
N PHE A 218 4.29 -14.39 -11.04
CA PHE A 218 3.69 -13.06 -10.92
C PHE A 218 4.13 -12.17 -12.07
N ALA A 219 3.18 -11.64 -12.84
CA ALA A 219 3.44 -10.73 -13.94
C ALA A 219 4.57 -11.22 -14.88
N GLN A 220 5.54 -10.36 -15.19
CA GLN A 220 6.70 -10.67 -16.04
C GLN A 220 7.95 -11.07 -15.22
N SER A 221 7.77 -11.47 -13.96
CA SER A 221 8.88 -11.94 -13.13
C SER A 221 9.46 -13.25 -13.70
N THR A 222 10.78 -13.39 -13.61
CA THR A 222 11.50 -14.65 -13.87
C THR A 222 11.56 -15.56 -12.65
N ARG A 223 11.01 -15.11 -11.51
CA ARG A 223 10.89 -15.94 -10.32
C ARG A 223 9.62 -16.79 -10.39
N GLU A 224 9.77 -18.05 -10.02
CA GLU A 224 8.70 -19.02 -9.90
C GLU A 224 8.57 -19.44 -8.45
N TYR A 225 7.34 -19.66 -8.00
CA TYR A 225 7.03 -20.01 -6.63
C TYR A 225 6.33 -21.37 -6.63
N VAL A 226 6.90 -22.35 -5.96
CA VAL A 226 6.37 -23.71 -5.92
C VAL A 226 5.89 -24.02 -4.53
N LEU A 227 4.63 -24.42 -4.41
CA LEU A 227 4.02 -24.76 -3.13
C LEU A 227 4.15 -26.27 -2.86
N LEU A 228 4.67 -26.63 -1.70
CA LEU A 228 4.87 -28.03 -1.29
C LEU A 228 4.55 -28.21 0.19
N HIS A 229 4.24 -29.43 0.61
CA HIS A 229 4.10 -29.78 2.03
C HIS A 229 4.96 -31.00 2.41
N GLU A 230 5.32 -31.11 3.69
CA GLU A 230 6.31 -32.08 4.19
C GLU A 230 6.04 -33.53 3.77
N GLU A 231 4.78 -33.98 3.78
CA GLU A 231 4.37 -35.35 3.42
C GLU A 231 4.75 -35.77 1.98
N LEU A 232 4.91 -34.82 1.06
CA LEU A 232 5.30 -35.09 -0.32
C LEU A 232 6.82 -34.99 -0.52
N THR A 233 7.48 -34.14 0.26
CA THR A 233 8.95 -33.99 0.21
C THR A 233 9.69 -35.15 0.89
N GLY A 234 9.03 -35.92 1.76
CA GLY A 234 9.65 -36.97 2.58
C GLY A 234 9.75 -38.38 1.96
N ARG A 235 9.24 -38.63 0.74
CA ARG A 235 9.24 -39.99 0.12
C ARG A 235 10.52 -40.34 -0.65
N GLY A 236 11.62 -39.64 -0.40
CA GLY A 236 12.91 -39.84 -1.07
C GLY A 236 13.98 -40.47 -0.18
N LYS A 237 13.64 -41.50 0.61
CA LYS A 237 14.60 -42.34 1.34
C LYS A 237 14.28 -43.80 1.16
#